data_AF-A0A949PAL9-F1
#
_entry.id   AF-A0A949PAL9-F1
#
_cell.length_a   1.000
_cell.length_b   1.000
_cell.length_c   1.000
_cell.angle_alpha   90.00
_cell.angle_beta   90.00
_cell.angle_gamma   90.00
#
_symmetry.space_group_name_H-M   'P 1'
#
loop_
_entity.id
_entity.type
_entity.pdbx_description
1 polymer ?
#
loop_
_entity_poly.entity_id
_entity_poly.type
_entity_poly.pdbx_seq_one_letter_code
_entity_poly.pdbx_strand_id
1 'polypeptide(L)'
;MAKAKIIVTRWFNGETPLEELPECDQLAHQIVSVRADLAPSVTRIMDAELPEDDCLKALTLFETSLDQPGDPNRDPRVAIASVS
;
A
#
# COMPACT_ATOMS: atom_id res chain seq x y z
N MET A 1 -29.60 0.38 10.84
CA MET A 1 -28.28 -0.06 10.36
C MET A 1 -27.36 1.15 10.46
N ALA A 2 -26.38 1.16 11.38
CA ALA A 2 -25.37 2.22 11.38
C ALA A 2 -24.49 2.04 10.14
N LYS A 3 -24.34 3.06 9.31
CA LYS A 3 -23.36 3.05 8.22
C LYS A 3 -21.98 2.89 8.86
N ALA A 4 -21.25 1.83 8.51
CA ALA A 4 -19.86 1.69 8.91
C ALA A 4 -19.09 2.94 8.46
N LYS A 5 -18.28 3.50 9.35
CA LYS A 5 -17.47 4.68 9.02
C LYS A 5 -16.43 4.26 7.99
N ILE A 6 -16.52 4.80 6.78
CA ILE A 6 -15.53 4.59 5.73
C ILE A 6 -14.21 5.22 6.19
N ILE A 7 -13.15 4.42 6.22
CA ILE A 7 -11.79 4.92 6.48
C ILE A 7 -11.29 5.52 5.17
N VAL A 8 -10.99 6.81 5.17
CA VAL A 8 -10.45 7.52 4.01
C VAL A 8 -8.93 7.54 4.12
N THR A 9 -8.25 7.24 3.01
CA THR A 9 -6.79 7.35 2.88
C THR A 9 -6.44 8.18 1.65
N ARG A 10 -5.14 8.41 1.39
CA ARG A 10 -4.67 9.08 0.16
C ARG A 10 -5.12 8.37 -1.12
N TRP A 11 -5.31 7.04 -1.06
CA TRP A 11 -5.63 6.18 -2.20
C TRP A 11 -7.08 5.72 -2.25
N PHE A 12 -7.91 6.09 -1.26
CA PHE A 12 -9.33 5.74 -1.23
C PHE A 12 -10.15 6.82 -0.54
N ASN A 13 -11.04 7.46 -1.30
CA ASN A 13 -11.92 8.52 -0.82
C ASN A 13 -13.34 8.04 -0.47
N GLY A 14 -13.67 6.78 -0.78
CA GLY A 14 -14.99 6.20 -0.54
C GLY A 14 -16.08 6.58 -1.54
N GLU A 15 -15.74 7.27 -2.63
CA GLU A 15 -16.69 7.65 -3.69
C GLU A 15 -16.80 6.55 -4.76
N THR A 16 -15.67 5.94 -5.11
CA THR A 16 -15.59 4.78 -6.02
C THR A 16 -15.54 3.49 -5.18
N PRO A 17 -16.18 2.39 -5.59
CA PRO A 17 -15.96 1.08 -4.98
C PRO A 17 -14.46 0.73 -4.95
N LEU A 18 -14.00 0.14 -3.84
CA LEU A 18 -12.57 -0.15 -3.66
C LEU A 18 -12.07 -1.10 -4.76
N GLU A 19 -12.87 -2.10 -5.12
CA GLU A 19 -12.58 -3.08 -6.16
C GLU A 19 -12.45 -2.51 -7.58
N GLU A 20 -12.91 -1.27 -7.81
CA GLU A 20 -12.81 -0.58 -9.09
C GLU A 20 -11.55 0.30 -9.21
N LEU A 21 -10.76 0.42 -8.13
CA LEU A 21 -9.50 1.15 -8.13
C LEU A 21 -8.34 0.27 -8.67
N PRO A 22 -7.24 0.88 -9.12
CA PRO A 22 -6.00 0.14 -9.41
C PRO A 22 -5.58 -0.75 -8.24
N GLU A 23 -5.04 -1.93 -8.50
CA GLU A 23 -4.73 -2.91 -7.44
C GLU A 23 -3.71 -2.35 -6.43
N CYS A 24 -2.80 -1.50 -6.88
CA CYS A 24 -1.85 -0.81 -6.03
C CYS A 24 -2.53 0.20 -5.07
N ASP A 25 -3.54 0.93 -5.53
CA ASP A 25 -4.33 1.85 -4.69
C ASP A 25 -5.15 1.10 -3.66
N GLN A 26 -5.71 -0.05 -4.04
CA GLN A 26 -6.43 -0.95 -3.14
C GLN A 26 -5.53 -1.43 -1.99
N LEU A 27 -4.35 -1.95 -2.33
CA LEU A 27 -3.41 -2.48 -1.35
C LEU A 27 -2.80 -1.36 -0.48
N ALA A 28 -2.47 -0.22 -1.07
CA ALA A 28 -2.00 0.95 -0.33
C ALA A 28 -3.04 1.44 0.69
N HIS A 29 -4.31 1.49 0.29
CA HIS A 29 -5.42 1.78 1.20
C HIS A 29 -5.50 0.74 2.32
N GLN A 30 -5.47 -0.56 2.00
CA GLN A 30 -5.55 -1.63 2.98
C GLN A 30 -4.44 -1.51 4.03
N ILE A 31 -3.17 -1.40 3.63
CA ILE A 31 -2.02 -1.32 4.55
C ILE A 31 -2.21 -0.15 5.53
N VAL A 32 -2.56 1.03 5.01
CA VAL A 32 -2.68 2.25 5.83
C VAL A 32 -3.96 2.30 6.66
N SER A 33 -5.03 1.62 6.21
CA SER A 33 -6.25 1.48 7.01
C SER A 33 -6.02 0.67 8.29
N VAL A 34 -5.09 -0.30 8.25
CA VAL A 34 -4.70 -1.13 9.41
C VAL A 34 -3.55 -0.49 10.19
N ARG A 35 -2.57 0.10 9.51
CA ARG A 35 -1.33 0.64 10.09
C ARG A 35 -1.05 2.05 9.56
N ALA A 36 -1.74 3.02 10.14
CA ALA A 36 -1.67 4.42 9.70
C ALA A 36 -0.25 5.02 9.77
N ASP A 37 0.61 4.49 10.65
CA ASP A 37 2.02 4.88 10.79
C ASP A 37 2.88 4.53 9.56
N LEU A 38 2.43 3.58 8.72
CA LEU A 38 3.12 3.18 7.50
C LEU A 38 2.82 4.08 6.31
N ALA A 39 1.93 5.06 6.43
CA ALA A 39 1.58 5.98 5.36
C ALA A 39 2.79 6.65 4.66
N PRO A 40 3.85 7.08 5.36
CA PRO A 40 5.05 7.64 4.72
C PRO A 40 5.86 6.61 3.92
N SER A 41 5.80 5.33 4.28
CA SER A 41 6.49 4.26 3.55
C SER A 41 5.70 3.84 2.33
N VAL A 42 4.39 3.63 2.47
CA VAL A 42 3.49 3.32 1.35
C VAL A 42 3.49 4.46 0.33
N THR A 43 3.48 5.72 0.78
CA THR A 43 3.63 6.90 -0.09
C THR A 43 4.89 6.83 -0.95
N ARG A 44 6.03 6.41 -0.39
CA ARG A 44 7.27 6.30 -1.16
C ARG A 44 7.19 5.26 -2.27
N ILE A 45 6.51 4.14 -2.03
CA ILE A 45 6.32 3.10 -3.04
C ILE A 45 5.39 3.60 -4.14
N MET A 46 4.28 4.24 -3.75
CA MET A 46 3.29 4.78 -4.69
C MET A 46 3.83 5.94 -5.54
N ASP A 47 4.72 6.77 -4.98
CA ASP A 47 5.34 7.89 -5.70
C ASP A 47 6.62 7.46 -6.48
N ALA A 48 6.95 6.16 -6.55
CA ALA A 48 8.17 5.65 -7.21
C ALA A 48 8.08 5.53 -8.74
N GLU A 49 6.99 6.01 -9.36
CA GLU A 49 6.73 5.96 -10.82
C GLU A 49 6.91 4.55 -11.43
N LEU A 50 6.53 3.52 -10.67
CA LEU A 50 6.59 2.12 -11.10
C LEU A 50 5.40 1.77 -12.02
N PRO A 51 5.57 0.85 -12.99
CA PRO A 51 4.45 0.16 -13.63
C PRO A 51 3.51 -0.46 -12.59
N GLU A 52 2.23 -0.63 -12.93
CA GLU A 52 1.22 -1.12 -11.97
C GLU A 52 1.60 -2.46 -11.33
N ASP A 53 2.05 -3.42 -12.14
CA ASP A 53 2.51 -4.74 -11.68
C ASP A 53 3.69 -4.65 -10.68
N ASP A 54 4.66 -3.77 -10.97
CA ASP A 54 5.83 -3.56 -10.12
C ASP A 54 5.45 -2.81 -8.84
N CYS A 55 4.54 -1.84 -8.92
CA CYS A 55 3.99 -1.14 -7.77
C CYS A 55 3.29 -2.11 -6.81
N LEU A 56 2.40 -2.96 -7.36
CA LEU A 56 1.71 -3.98 -6.60
C LEU A 56 2.69 -4.96 -5.94
N LYS A 57 3.70 -5.40 -6.69
CA LYS A 57 4.74 -6.31 -6.18
C LYS A 57 5.56 -5.65 -5.07
N ALA A 58 5.94 -4.37 -5.21
CA ALA A 58 6.69 -3.64 -4.19
C ALA A 58 5.86 -3.46 -2.91
N LEU A 59 4.57 -3.12 -3.02
CA LEU A 59 3.66 -3.03 -1.88
C LEU A 59 3.47 -4.39 -1.20
N THR A 60 3.37 -5.47 -1.97
CA THR A 60 3.23 -6.83 -1.44
C THR A 60 4.49 -7.27 -0.70
N LEU A 61 5.68 -7.01 -1.25
CA LEU A 61 6.96 -7.25 -0.57
C LEU A 61 7.05 -6.47 0.74
N PHE A 62 6.68 -5.19 0.71
CA PHE A 62 6.64 -4.35 1.89
C PHE A 62 5.66 -4.89 2.94
N GLU A 63 4.40 -5.17 2.58
CA GLU A 63 3.38 -5.70 3.50
C GLU A 63 3.84 -7.01 4.15
N THR A 64 4.30 -7.98 3.35
CA THR A 64 4.75 -9.29 3.82
C THR A 64 5.94 -9.18 4.79
N SER A 65 6.84 -8.23 4.53
CA SER A 65 8.03 -8.01 5.36
C SER A 65 7.70 -7.50 6.77
N LEU A 66 6.53 -6.88 6.97
CA LEU A 66 6.14 -6.29 8.26
C LEU A 66 5.97 -7.35 9.36
N ASP A 67 5.64 -8.57 8.98
CA ASP A 67 5.50 -9.72 9.89
C ASP A 67 6.80 -10.52 10.04
N GLN A 68 7.87 -10.11 9.35
CA GLN A 68 9.19 -10.76 9.36
C GLN A 68 10.25 -9.82 9.95
N PRO A 69 10.56 -9.93 11.26
CA PRO A 69 11.62 -9.15 11.87
C PRO A 69 12.95 -9.33 11.14
N GLY A 70 13.55 -8.21 10.71
CA GLY A 70 14.82 -8.20 9.99
C GLY A 70 14.72 -8.36 8.46
N ASP A 71 13.51 -8.52 7.90
CA ASP A 71 13.34 -8.52 6.44
C ASP A 71 13.72 -7.15 5.87
N PRO A 72 14.64 -7.09 4.88
CA PRO A 72 15.11 -5.84 4.32
C PRO A 72 14.02 -5.09 3.52
N ASN A 73 12.97 -5.76 3.03
CA ASN A 73 11.84 -5.13 2.34
C ASN A 73 10.96 -4.28 3.27
N ARG A 74 11.21 -4.31 4.58
CA ARG A 74 10.61 -3.36 5.53
C ARG A 74 11.03 -1.92 5.26
N ASP A 75 12.17 -1.72 4.60
CA ASP A 75 12.50 -0.42 4.01
C ASP A 75 11.82 -0.33 2.63
N PRO A 76 10.89 0.62 2.42
CA PRO A 76 10.21 0.79 1.13
C PRO A 76 11.19 0.97 -0.04
N ARG A 77 12.39 1.53 0.19
CA ARG A 77 13.40 1.68 -0.86
C ARG A 77 13.93 0.33 -1.36
N VAL A 78 14.06 -0.65 -0.47
CA VAL A 78 14.51 -2.00 -0.84
C VAL A 78 13.40 -2.74 -1.58
N ALA A 79 12.16 -2.58 -1.12
CA ALA A 79 11.00 -3.16 -1.80
C ALA A 79 10.89 -2.63 -3.25
N ILE A 80 11.05 -1.32 -3.45
CA ILE A 80 11.10 -0.68 -4.78
C ILE A 80 12.27 -1.23 -5.61
N ALA A 81 13.47 -1.34 -5.04
CA ALA A 81 14.63 -1.83 -5.77
C ALA A 81 14.56 -3.34 -6.12
N SER A 82 13.66 -4.08 -5.48
CA SER A 82 13.48 -5.52 -5.68
C SER A 82 12.48 -5.86 -6.78
N VAL A 83 11.82 -4.85 -7.35
CA VAL A 83 10.93 -4.98 -8.51
C VAL A 83 11.63 -4.36 -9.71
N SER A 84 12.02 -5.22 -10.66
CA SER A 84 12.68 -4.88 -11.92
C SER A 84 12.51 -6.02 -12.91
#